data_AF-A0A6V7KP96-F1
#
_entry.id   AF-A0A6V7KP96-F1
#
_cell.length_a   1.000
_cell.length_b   1.000
_cell.length_c   1.000
_cell.angle_alpha   90.00
_cell.angle_beta   90.00
_cell.angle_gamma   90.00
#
_symmetry.space_group_name_H-M   'P 1'
#
loop_
_entity.id
_entity.type
_entity.pdbx_description
1 polymer ?
#
loop_
_entity_poly.entity_id
_entity_poly.type
_entity_poly.pdbx_seq_one_letter_code
_entity_poly.pdbx_strand_id
1 'polypeptide(L)'
;MAHTETPKDIVINIQGLVGPDEIFVPKELAILSVESEHLGHWIFAPPCGLNDIPFAAKRQNRWLTANFHRLDWEDGTTPFKSIHKILKEAAKKVSTIYVRGRETVKFLESVVCRTIVNLDIYSPPFKRLPENKRYCLFHAEAVSHGNFSCALHNAAKLKKWVRENIYTDKVEIDIAKVWNTDAYRIDQITAHEITSDEEDTEEEEPSNNNRKIEKLIPPPIKPRRVSPGRDVCGIHNDIQRVGEKVTLIL
;
A
#
# COMPACT_ATOMS: atom_id res chain seq x y z
N MET A 1 -4.42 29.29 27.16
CA MET A 1 -3.25 29.00 26.32
C MET A 1 -3.65 27.87 25.39
N ALA A 2 -3.71 28.10 24.08
CA ALA A 2 -4.01 27.03 23.13
C ALA A 2 -2.78 26.13 23.04
N HIS A 3 -2.90 24.87 23.48
CA HIS A 3 -1.91 23.85 23.14
C HIS A 3 -1.98 23.65 21.63
N THR A 4 -1.05 24.22 20.88
CA THR A 4 -0.83 23.83 19.49
C THR A 4 -0.32 22.40 19.52
N GLU A 5 -1.23 21.44 19.32
CA GLU A 5 -0.89 20.01 19.22
C GLU A 5 0.08 19.90 18.04
N THR A 6 1.35 19.55 18.32
CA THR A 6 2.35 19.38 17.26
C THR A 6 1.84 18.36 16.26
N PRO A 7 1.94 18.61 14.94
CA PRO A 7 1.59 17.63 13.94
C PRO A 7 2.32 16.31 14.23
N LYS A 8 1.57 15.21 14.30
CA LYS A 8 2.14 13.90 14.62
C LYS A 8 2.53 13.24 13.30
N ASP A 9 3.79 12.92 13.07
CA ASP A 9 4.14 12.11 11.91
C ASP A 9 4.09 10.62 12.26
N ILE A 10 3.83 9.79 11.27
CA ILE A 10 3.81 8.34 11.43
C ILE A 10 4.65 7.63 10.37
N VAL A 11 5.16 6.47 10.75
CA VAL A 11 5.69 5.47 9.83
C VAL A 11 4.67 4.37 9.67
N ILE A 12 4.38 4.02 8.42
CA ILE A 12 3.54 2.86 8.09
C ILE A 12 4.37 1.82 7.32
N ASN A 13 4.25 0.56 7.73
CA ASN A 13 4.69 -0.57 6.93
C ASN A 13 3.55 -1.59 6.81
N ILE A 14 3.40 -2.16 5.62
CA ILE A 14 2.40 -3.19 5.31
C ILE A 14 3.12 -4.38 4.67
N GLN A 15 2.79 -5.58 5.13
CA GLN A 15 3.07 -6.83 4.42
C GLN A 15 1.75 -7.41 3.91
N GLY A 16 1.80 -8.11 2.79
CA GLY A 16 0.59 -8.60 2.16
C GLY A 16 0.85 -9.71 1.16
N LEU A 17 -0.24 -10.32 0.73
CA LEU A 17 -0.30 -11.41 -0.22
C LEU A 17 -0.97 -10.92 -1.51
N VAL A 18 -0.99 -11.78 -2.53
CA VAL A 18 -1.71 -11.52 -3.78
C VAL A 18 -3.10 -12.18 -3.71
N GLY A 19 -4.14 -11.38 -3.90
CA GLY A 19 -5.54 -11.79 -3.87
C GLY A 19 -6.09 -12.17 -5.25
N PRO A 20 -7.44 -12.18 -5.40
CA PRO A 20 -8.09 -12.23 -6.71
C PRO A 20 -7.64 -11.06 -7.59
N ASP A 21 -7.65 -11.28 -8.91
CA ASP A 21 -7.27 -10.28 -9.91
C ASP A 21 -5.87 -9.66 -9.74
N GLU A 22 -4.96 -10.42 -9.11
CA GLU A 22 -3.58 -10.00 -8.81
C GLU A 22 -3.49 -8.76 -7.91
N ILE A 23 -4.55 -8.48 -7.15
CA ILE A 23 -4.62 -7.32 -6.25
C ILE A 23 -3.78 -7.58 -4.99
N PHE A 24 -3.05 -6.56 -4.54
CA PHE A 24 -2.34 -6.60 -3.26
C PHE A 24 -3.34 -6.63 -2.08
N VAL A 25 -3.21 -7.63 -1.21
CA VAL A 25 -4.04 -7.84 -0.03
C VAL A 25 -3.19 -7.66 1.22
N PRO A 26 -3.34 -6.54 1.95
CA PRO A 26 -2.69 -6.35 3.24
C PRO A 26 -3.02 -7.46 4.24
N LYS A 27 -1.98 -8.02 4.85
CA LYS A 27 -2.08 -9.10 5.85
C LYS A 27 -1.49 -8.69 7.20
N GLU A 28 -0.46 -7.87 7.21
CA GLU A 28 0.12 -7.31 8.43
C GLU A 28 0.33 -5.81 8.25
N LEU A 29 -0.16 -5.01 9.20
CA LEU A 29 -0.02 -3.55 9.22
C LEU A 29 0.65 -3.12 10.52
N ALA A 30 1.65 -2.26 10.41
CA ALA A 30 2.23 -1.57 11.55
C ALA A 30 2.19 -0.05 11.33
N ILE A 31 1.76 0.68 12.35
CA ILE A 31 1.72 2.14 12.40
C ILE A 31 2.46 2.59 13.65
N LEU A 32 3.51 3.38 13.49
CA LEU A 32 4.30 3.91 14.60
C LEU A 32 4.34 5.43 14.53
N SER A 33 4.10 6.10 15.65
CA SER A 33 4.40 7.53 15.77
C SER A 33 5.91 7.75 15.72
N VAL A 34 6.33 8.79 14.99
CA VAL A 34 7.75 9.18 14.92
C VAL A 34 8.21 9.73 16.27
N GLU A 35 7.41 10.58 16.90
CA GLU A 35 7.76 11.33 18.11
C GLU A 35 7.54 10.52 19.39
N SER A 36 6.51 9.68 19.43
CA SER A 36 6.08 8.97 20.64
C SER A 36 6.18 7.45 20.51
N GLU A 37 6.00 6.74 21.61
CA GLU A 37 6.02 5.27 21.63
C GLU A 37 4.70 4.62 21.19
N HIS A 38 3.73 5.41 20.73
CA HIS A 38 2.47 4.89 20.21
C HIS A 38 2.71 3.97 19.02
N LEU A 39 2.10 2.79 19.12
CA LEU A 39 2.22 1.70 18.17
C LEU A 39 0.83 1.09 17.96
N GLY A 40 0.47 0.90 16.70
CA GLY A 40 -0.61 0.02 16.27
C GLY A 40 -0.05 -1.11 15.41
N HIS A 41 -0.52 -2.33 15.63
CA HIS A 41 -0.10 -3.51 14.88
C HIS A 41 -1.28 -4.47 14.72
N TRP A 42 -1.54 -4.90 13.49
CA TRP A 42 -2.70 -5.72 13.13
C TRP A 42 -2.31 -6.83 12.17
N ILE A 43 -2.92 -8.01 12.37
CA ILE A 43 -2.93 -9.12 11.42
C ILE A 43 -4.36 -9.30 10.90
N PHE A 44 -4.56 -9.09 9.60
CA PHE A 44 -5.88 -9.09 8.98
C PHE A 44 -6.26 -10.48 8.49
N ALA A 45 -7.46 -10.93 8.86
CA ALA A 45 -8.13 -12.07 8.24
C ALA A 45 -8.33 -11.81 6.72
N PRO A 46 -8.37 -12.85 5.87
CA PRO A 46 -8.51 -12.67 4.44
C PRO A 46 -9.88 -12.07 4.05
N PRO A 47 -9.97 -11.33 2.93
CA PRO A 47 -11.23 -10.80 2.42
C PRO A 47 -12.13 -11.85 1.75
N CYS A 48 -11.57 -12.98 1.33
CA CYS A 48 -12.26 -14.08 0.65
C CYS A 48 -11.59 -15.42 0.98
N GLY A 49 -12.25 -16.53 0.63
CA GLY A 49 -11.74 -17.86 0.93
C GLY A 49 -10.58 -18.24 0.02
N LEU A 50 -9.72 -19.15 0.47
CA LEU A 50 -8.60 -19.65 -0.34
C LEU A 50 -9.02 -20.15 -1.73
N ASN A 51 -10.23 -20.69 -1.88
CA ASN A 51 -10.73 -21.19 -3.17
C ASN A 51 -10.89 -20.09 -4.22
N ASP A 52 -11.13 -18.85 -3.81
CA ASP A 52 -11.33 -17.69 -4.68
C ASP A 52 -10.01 -17.14 -5.24
N ILE A 53 -8.87 -17.64 -4.74
CA ILE A 53 -7.54 -17.20 -5.15
C ILE A 53 -7.05 -17.97 -6.39
N PRO A 54 -6.65 -17.29 -7.47
CA PRO A 54 -6.08 -17.94 -8.65
C PRO A 54 -4.86 -18.81 -8.32
N PHE A 55 -4.64 -19.88 -9.08
CA PHE A 55 -3.52 -20.80 -8.87
C PHE A 55 -2.16 -20.09 -8.91
N ALA A 56 -1.98 -19.12 -9.81
CA ALA A 56 -0.75 -18.33 -9.90
C ALA A 56 -0.49 -17.53 -8.62
N ALA A 57 -1.50 -16.83 -8.10
CA ALA A 57 -1.44 -16.09 -6.85
C ALA A 57 -1.18 -17.02 -5.65
N LYS A 58 -1.85 -18.18 -5.57
CA LYS A 58 -1.57 -19.22 -4.54
C LYS A 58 -0.11 -19.64 -4.53
N ARG A 59 0.49 -19.86 -5.71
CA ARG A 59 1.90 -20.25 -5.81
C ARG A 59 2.83 -19.14 -5.31
N GLN A 60 2.56 -17.90 -5.67
CA GLN A 60 3.31 -16.75 -5.17
C GLN A 60 3.16 -16.58 -3.66
N ASN A 61 1.94 -16.70 -3.14
CA ASN A 61 1.65 -16.59 -1.72
C ASN A 61 2.38 -17.67 -0.91
N ARG A 62 2.39 -18.92 -1.38
CA ARG A 62 3.19 -19.99 -0.74
C ARG A 62 4.68 -19.65 -0.66
N TRP A 63 5.24 -19.04 -1.69
CA TRP A 63 6.64 -18.60 -1.67
C TRP A 63 6.85 -17.49 -0.64
N LEU A 64 5.95 -16.49 -0.60
CA LEU A 64 5.98 -15.38 0.36
C LEU A 64 5.84 -15.86 1.81
N THR A 65 4.92 -16.78 2.09
CA THR A 65 4.81 -17.44 3.40
C THR A 65 6.13 -18.13 3.75
N ALA A 66 6.64 -18.99 2.87
CA ALA A 66 7.77 -19.85 3.21
C ALA A 66 9.11 -19.12 3.32
N ASN A 67 9.28 -18.01 2.60
CA ASN A 67 10.60 -17.39 2.42
C ASN A 67 10.68 -15.90 2.80
N PHE A 68 9.55 -15.23 3.02
CA PHE A 68 9.54 -13.79 3.22
C PHE A 68 8.93 -13.37 4.55
N HIS A 69 7.61 -13.40 4.71
CA HIS A 69 6.94 -12.81 5.87
C HIS A 69 6.18 -13.80 6.76
N ARG A 70 6.13 -15.10 6.42
CA ARG A 70 5.50 -16.14 7.26
C ARG A 70 4.01 -15.88 7.58
N LEU A 71 3.30 -15.21 6.67
CA LEU A 71 1.86 -14.96 6.78
C LEU A 71 1.16 -15.88 5.78
N ASP A 72 0.31 -16.76 6.27
CA ASP A 72 -0.60 -17.55 5.47
C ASP A 72 -1.88 -16.80 5.14
N TRP A 73 -2.58 -17.28 4.11
CA TRP A 73 -3.79 -16.65 3.60
C TRP A 73 -4.88 -16.55 4.68
N GLU A 74 -5.06 -17.62 5.45
CA GLU A 74 -6.10 -17.75 6.48
C GLU A 74 -5.70 -17.11 7.83
N ASP A 75 -4.48 -16.58 7.95
CA ASP A 75 -4.02 -15.97 9.19
C ASP A 75 -4.75 -14.68 9.53
N GLY A 76 -4.78 -14.33 10.81
CA GLY A 76 -5.27 -13.04 11.30
C GLY A 76 -6.67 -13.08 11.88
N THR A 77 -6.90 -12.20 12.84
CA THR A 77 -8.16 -12.09 13.58
C THR A 77 -8.85 -10.75 13.34
N THR A 78 -8.14 -9.79 12.75
CA THR A 78 -8.70 -8.47 12.46
C THR A 78 -9.49 -8.53 11.15
N PRO A 79 -10.78 -8.16 11.10
CA PRO A 79 -11.55 -8.20 9.85
C PRO A 79 -10.92 -7.31 8.77
N PHE A 80 -10.73 -7.83 7.56
CA PHE A 80 -10.12 -7.10 6.45
C PHE A 80 -10.76 -5.72 6.22
N LYS A 81 -12.10 -5.67 6.23
CA LYS A 81 -12.90 -4.44 6.06
C LYS A 81 -12.55 -3.29 7.02
N SER A 82 -11.89 -3.57 8.15
CA SER A 82 -11.51 -2.55 9.13
C SER A 82 -10.27 -1.75 8.73
N ILE A 83 -9.45 -2.23 7.78
CA ILE A 83 -8.16 -1.59 7.45
C ILE A 83 -8.31 -0.15 6.97
N HIS A 84 -9.32 0.15 6.13
CA HIS A 84 -9.57 1.51 5.64
C HIS A 84 -9.91 2.45 6.80
N LYS A 85 -10.74 1.99 7.75
CA LYS A 85 -11.09 2.77 8.94
C LYS A 85 -9.87 3.02 9.82
N ILE A 86 -9.07 1.98 10.08
CA ILE A 86 -7.85 2.07 10.89
C ILE A 86 -6.88 3.11 10.29
N LEU A 87 -6.63 3.03 8.98
CA LEU A 87 -5.73 3.94 8.29
C LEU A 87 -6.25 5.39 8.26
N LYS A 88 -7.55 5.58 7.99
CA LYS A 88 -8.17 6.92 7.99
C LYS A 88 -8.13 7.57 9.38
N GLU A 89 -8.43 6.82 10.43
CA GLU A 89 -8.33 7.33 11.81
C GLU A 89 -6.89 7.65 12.20
N ALA A 90 -5.93 6.79 11.85
CA ALA A 90 -4.51 7.05 12.09
C ALA A 90 -4.03 8.30 11.35
N ALA A 91 -4.48 8.53 10.11
CA ALA A 91 -4.09 9.65 9.28
C ALA A 91 -4.75 10.99 9.65
N LYS A 92 -5.83 10.96 10.45
CA LYS A 92 -6.70 12.14 10.69
C LYS A 92 -5.95 13.36 11.21
N LYS A 93 -5.04 13.16 12.17
CA LYS A 93 -4.27 14.22 12.85
C LYS A 93 -2.79 14.22 12.48
N VAL A 94 -2.44 13.54 11.39
CA VAL A 94 -1.05 13.35 10.96
C VAL A 94 -0.73 14.30 9.83
N SER A 95 0.44 14.93 9.89
CA SER A 95 0.99 15.74 8.79
C SER A 95 1.56 14.87 7.69
N THR A 96 2.49 13.99 8.05
CA THR A 96 3.27 13.21 7.09
C THR A 96 3.23 11.73 7.43
N ILE A 97 3.05 10.92 6.38
CA ILE A 97 3.12 9.46 6.44
C ILE A 97 4.40 9.03 5.72
N TYR A 98 5.36 8.51 6.48
CA TYR A 98 6.55 7.90 5.93
C TYR A 98 6.30 6.42 5.63
N VAL A 99 6.59 6.01 4.41
CA VAL A 99 6.32 4.66 3.93
C VAL A 99 7.47 4.16 3.07
N ARG A 100 7.64 2.85 2.98
CA ARG A 100 8.55 2.21 2.03
C ARG A 100 7.84 1.06 1.31
N GLY A 101 8.15 0.87 0.04
CA GLY A 101 7.62 -0.21 -0.80
C GLY A 101 6.51 0.27 -1.73
N ARG A 102 6.66 -0.02 -3.03
CA ARG A 102 5.74 0.40 -4.10
C ARG A 102 4.28 0.02 -3.84
N GLU A 103 4.02 -1.23 -3.45
CA GLU A 103 2.64 -1.71 -3.24
C GLU A 103 2.01 -1.07 -2.00
N THR A 104 2.80 -0.85 -0.94
CA THR A 104 2.35 -0.13 0.26
C THR A 104 1.99 1.32 -0.07
N VAL A 105 2.84 2.01 -0.85
CA VAL A 105 2.58 3.39 -1.28
C VAL A 105 1.26 3.46 -2.06
N LYS A 106 1.13 2.67 -3.13
CA LYS A 106 -0.10 2.63 -3.95
C LYS A 106 -1.35 2.33 -3.12
N PHE A 107 -1.25 1.37 -2.20
CA PHE A 107 -2.37 1.03 -1.33
C PHE A 107 -2.76 2.21 -0.44
N LEU A 108 -1.79 2.87 0.22
CA LEU A 108 -2.08 4.01 1.09
C LEU A 108 -2.68 5.20 0.32
N GLU A 109 -2.18 5.50 -0.87
CA GLU A 109 -2.75 6.57 -1.72
C GLU A 109 -4.24 6.37 -2.01
N SER A 110 -4.67 5.12 -2.20
CA SER A 110 -6.07 4.80 -2.44
C SER A 110 -6.97 4.94 -1.20
N VAL A 111 -6.37 5.05 0.00
CA VAL A 111 -7.10 4.99 1.28
C VAL A 111 -7.09 6.32 2.04
N VAL A 112 -5.95 7.03 2.05
CA VAL A 112 -5.75 8.24 2.87
C VAL A 112 -5.51 9.48 2.03
N CYS A 113 -6.05 10.61 2.47
CA CYS A 113 -5.82 11.92 1.89
C CYS A 113 -4.78 12.69 2.73
N ARG A 114 -3.52 12.24 2.73
CA ARG A 114 -2.38 12.88 3.43
C ARG A 114 -1.12 12.88 2.58
N THR A 115 -0.15 13.68 3.04
CA THR A 115 1.22 13.72 2.53
C THR A 115 1.90 12.37 2.76
N ILE A 116 2.27 11.70 1.66
CA ILE A 116 3.00 10.43 1.68
C ILE A 116 4.43 10.67 1.19
N VAL A 117 5.41 10.30 2.03
CA VAL A 117 6.84 10.35 1.70
C VAL A 117 7.34 8.93 1.46
N ASN A 118 7.68 8.64 0.20
CA ASN A 118 8.26 7.35 -0.17
C ASN A 118 9.76 7.28 0.17
N LEU A 119 10.06 6.57 1.25
CA LEU A 119 11.40 6.35 1.75
C LEU A 119 12.27 5.44 0.87
N ASP A 120 11.75 4.78 -0.17
CA ASP A 120 12.61 4.07 -1.14
C ASP A 120 13.59 5.02 -1.85
N ILE A 121 13.24 6.31 -1.94
CA ILE A 121 14.05 7.36 -2.57
C ILE A 121 15.19 7.81 -1.65
N TYR A 122 14.94 7.87 -0.34
CA TYR A 122 15.83 8.54 0.62
C TYR A 122 16.60 7.58 1.53
N SER A 123 16.01 6.44 1.87
CA SER A 123 16.56 5.53 2.88
C SER A 123 17.33 4.37 2.24
N PRO A 124 18.39 3.86 2.89
CA PRO A 124 19.13 2.71 2.41
C PRO A 124 18.27 1.43 2.48
N PRO A 125 18.65 0.35 1.79
CA PRO A 125 17.92 -0.93 1.85
C PRO A 125 17.74 -1.43 3.29
N PHE A 126 16.66 -2.17 3.58
CA PHE A 126 16.32 -2.66 4.92
C PHE A 126 17.48 -3.31 5.69
N LYS A 127 18.36 -4.05 4.99
CA LYS A 127 19.55 -4.71 5.59
C LYS A 127 20.58 -3.73 6.17
N ARG A 128 20.53 -2.46 5.78
CA ARG A 128 21.43 -1.38 6.23
C ARG A 128 20.73 -0.35 7.10
N LEU A 129 19.43 -0.52 7.37
CA LEU A 129 18.72 0.35 8.29
C LEU A 129 19.18 0.08 9.74
N PRO A 130 19.14 1.10 10.61
CA PRO A 130 19.53 0.94 12.00
C PRO A 130 18.61 -0.07 12.68
N GLU A 131 19.22 -0.99 13.43
CA GLU A 131 18.48 -2.02 14.15
C GLU A 131 17.60 -1.38 15.25
N ASN A 132 16.35 -1.83 15.34
CA ASN A 132 15.37 -1.39 16.33
C ASN A 132 14.46 -2.57 16.66
N LYS A 133 14.91 -3.40 17.60
CA LYS A 133 14.25 -4.67 17.93
C LYS A 133 12.86 -4.40 18.52
N ARG A 134 11.84 -4.77 17.77
CA ARG A 134 10.47 -4.94 18.24
C ARG A 134 10.08 -6.40 18.05
N TYR A 135 9.56 -7.01 19.11
CA TYR A 135 9.08 -8.38 19.08
C TYR A 135 7.65 -8.40 18.55
N CYS A 136 7.44 -9.15 17.47
CA CYS A 136 6.11 -9.41 16.94
C CYS A 136 5.64 -10.77 17.47
N LEU A 137 4.58 -10.78 18.28
CA LEU A 137 4.05 -11.99 18.89
C LEU A 137 3.53 -13.00 17.86
N PHE A 138 3.08 -12.50 16.70
CA PHE A 138 2.64 -13.36 15.60
C PHE A 138 3.76 -14.26 15.07
N HIS A 139 5.01 -13.82 15.19
CA HIS A 139 6.17 -14.56 14.70
C HIS A 139 7.00 -15.19 15.84
N ALA A 140 6.44 -15.31 17.05
CA ALA A 140 7.18 -15.78 18.23
C ALA A 140 7.77 -17.19 18.04
N GLU A 141 7.06 -18.09 17.37
CA GLU A 141 7.54 -19.45 17.06
C GLU A 141 8.56 -19.48 15.91
N ALA A 142 8.55 -18.46 15.04
CA ALA A 142 9.46 -18.36 13.90
C ALA A 142 10.85 -17.81 14.29
N VAL A 143 11.05 -17.36 15.54
CA VAL A 143 12.31 -16.79 16.04
C VAL A 143 13.47 -17.80 15.93
N SER A 144 13.19 -19.10 15.93
CA SER A 144 14.18 -20.17 15.73
C SER A 144 14.53 -20.47 14.26
N HIS A 145 13.83 -19.91 13.28
CA HIS A 145 13.89 -20.36 11.87
C HIS A 145 14.34 -19.31 10.83
N GLY A 146 15.03 -18.24 11.27
CA GLY A 146 15.77 -17.32 10.39
C GLY A 146 15.17 -15.91 10.25
N ASN A 147 15.73 -15.13 9.33
CA ASN A 147 15.31 -13.74 9.07
C ASN A 147 14.05 -13.71 8.20
N PHE A 148 12.94 -13.21 8.73
CA PHE A 148 11.71 -12.92 7.98
C PHE A 148 11.38 -11.42 8.04
N SER A 149 10.61 -10.95 7.06
CA SER A 149 10.12 -9.58 6.96
C SER A 149 8.82 -9.43 7.75
N CYS A 150 8.86 -8.66 8.83
CA CYS A 150 7.69 -8.34 9.65
C CYS A 150 7.40 -6.84 9.56
N ALA A 151 6.14 -6.46 9.36
CA ALA A 151 5.75 -5.07 9.21
C ALA A 151 6.14 -4.24 10.45
N LEU A 152 5.91 -4.77 11.65
CA LEU A 152 6.26 -4.12 12.91
C LEU A 152 7.77 -3.84 13.02
N HIS A 153 8.57 -4.85 12.72
CA HIS A 153 10.02 -4.74 12.77
C HIS A 153 10.55 -3.74 11.74
N ASN A 154 10.03 -3.81 10.51
CA ASN A 154 10.40 -2.92 9.42
C ASN A 154 10.00 -1.46 9.72
N ALA A 155 8.79 -1.23 10.24
CA ALA A 155 8.35 0.10 10.63
C ALA A 155 9.19 0.66 11.78
N ALA A 156 9.63 -0.17 12.73
CA ALA A 156 10.53 0.26 13.81
C ALA A 156 11.92 0.69 13.29
N LYS A 157 12.48 -0.05 12.32
CA LYS A 157 13.72 0.32 11.63
C LYS A 157 13.58 1.65 10.88
N LEU A 158 12.50 1.81 10.14
CA LEU A 158 12.19 3.05 9.41
C LEU A 158 11.98 4.23 10.37
N LYS A 159 11.22 4.07 11.46
CA LYS A 159 11.03 5.10 12.51
C LYS A 159 12.37 5.59 13.04
N LYS A 160 13.27 4.66 13.39
CA LYS A 160 14.59 5.02 13.89
C LYS A 160 15.39 5.80 12.86
N TRP A 161 15.38 5.33 11.61
CA TRP A 161 16.06 6.02 10.51
C TRP A 161 15.51 7.42 10.24
N VAL A 162 14.17 7.60 10.22
CA VAL A 162 13.51 8.90 10.03
C VAL A 162 13.95 9.89 11.12
N ARG A 163 13.92 9.46 12.39
CA ARG A 163 14.36 10.30 13.52
C ARG A 163 15.83 10.70 13.42
N GLU A 164 16.69 9.78 12.98
CA GLU A 164 18.13 10.00 12.94
C GLU A 164 18.61 10.82 11.74
N ASN A 165 17.81 10.93 10.68
CA ASN A 165 18.23 11.51 9.39
C ASN A 165 17.35 12.65 8.89
N ILE A 166 16.02 12.55 9.01
CA ILE A 166 15.11 13.60 8.54
C ILE A 166 14.96 14.67 9.63
N TYR A 167 14.66 14.26 10.87
CA TYR A 167 14.45 15.19 12.00
C TYR A 167 15.76 15.82 12.52
N THR A 168 16.90 15.40 11.98
CA THR A 168 18.21 16.00 12.26
C THR A 168 18.77 16.72 11.03
N ASP A 169 17.94 16.94 10.00
CA ASP A 169 18.27 17.65 8.77
C ASP A 169 19.49 17.09 8.01
N LYS A 170 19.83 15.80 8.22
CA LYS A 170 20.89 15.12 7.46
C LYS A 170 20.43 14.71 6.06
N VAL A 171 19.13 14.55 5.88
CA VAL A 171 18.49 14.24 4.60
C VAL A 171 17.35 15.22 4.40
N GLU A 172 17.48 16.04 3.37
CA GLU A 172 16.43 16.96 2.94
C GLU A 172 15.42 16.23 2.05
N ILE A 173 14.13 16.43 2.33
CA ILE A 173 13.05 15.85 1.53
C ILE A 173 12.75 16.79 0.37
N ASP A 174 12.98 16.29 -0.85
CA ASP A 174 12.53 16.95 -2.07
C ASP A 174 10.99 16.94 -2.15
N ILE A 175 10.37 18.09 -1.87
CA ILE A 175 8.91 18.29 -1.87
C ILE A 175 8.26 17.96 -3.21
N ALA A 176 8.97 18.06 -4.34
CA ALA A 176 8.43 17.72 -5.66
C ALA A 176 8.22 16.20 -5.83
N LYS A 177 8.86 15.39 -4.97
CA LYS A 177 8.70 13.93 -4.92
C LYS A 177 7.75 13.48 -3.81
N VAL A 178 7.18 14.42 -3.06
CA VAL A 178 6.21 14.15 -2.01
C VAL A 178 4.82 14.08 -2.61
N TRP A 179 4.06 13.05 -2.25
CA TRP A 179 2.74 12.82 -2.82
C TRP A 179 1.69 13.43 -1.91
N ASN A 180 1.07 14.52 -2.38
CA ASN A 180 -0.07 15.11 -1.70
C ASN A 180 -1.37 14.64 -2.38
N THR A 181 -2.07 13.76 -1.69
CA THR A 181 -3.33 13.16 -2.17
C THR A 181 -4.51 14.13 -2.11
N ASP A 182 -4.41 15.27 -1.41
CA ASP A 182 -5.42 16.34 -1.46
C ASP A 182 -5.42 17.05 -2.84
N ALA A 183 -4.25 17.22 -3.46
CA ALA A 183 -4.12 17.80 -4.79
C ALA A 183 -4.71 16.88 -5.88
N TYR A 184 -4.49 15.57 -5.76
CA TYR A 184 -5.03 14.57 -6.69
C TYR A 184 -6.57 14.51 -6.70
N ARG A 185 -7.22 14.83 -5.57
CA ARG A 185 -8.68 14.86 -5.47
C ARG A 185 -9.29 16.08 -6.16
N ILE A 186 -8.58 17.21 -6.22
CA ILE A 186 -9.02 18.41 -6.95
C ILE A 186 -8.94 18.15 -8.46
N ASP A 187 -7.84 17.56 -8.93
CA ASP A 187 -7.64 17.25 -10.35
C ASP A 187 -8.66 16.24 -10.91
N GLN A 188 -9.15 15.30 -10.09
CA GLN A 188 -10.20 14.38 -10.52
C GLN A 188 -11.61 15.00 -10.54
N ILE A 189 -11.89 15.99 -9.67
CA ILE A 189 -13.16 16.72 -9.70
C ILE A 189 -13.21 17.62 -10.94
N THR A 190 -12.12 18.33 -11.23
CA THR A 190 -12.02 19.18 -12.43
C THR A 190 -11.99 18.35 -13.72
N ALA A 191 -11.32 17.19 -13.75
CA ALA A 191 -11.33 16.33 -14.94
C ALA A 191 -12.71 15.70 -15.22
N HIS A 192 -13.53 15.47 -14.19
CA HIS A 192 -14.88 14.90 -14.38
C HIS A 192 -15.92 15.95 -14.81
N GLU A 193 -15.70 17.23 -14.47
CA GLU A 193 -16.50 18.37 -14.97
C GLU A 193 -16.10 18.80 -16.38
N ILE A 194 -14.93 18.41 -16.89
CA ILE A 194 -14.43 18.77 -18.24
C ILE A 194 -14.75 17.69 -19.29
N THR A 195 -15.17 16.48 -18.91
CA THR A 195 -15.35 15.34 -19.83
C THR A 195 -16.79 14.98 -20.14
N SER A 196 -17.77 15.86 -19.85
CA SER A 196 -19.18 15.60 -20.18
C SER A 196 -19.64 16.11 -21.54
N ASP A 197 -18.77 16.69 -22.37
CA ASP A 197 -19.15 17.16 -23.72
C ASP A 197 -18.08 16.76 -24.76
N GLU A 198 -18.57 16.31 -25.93
CA GLU A 198 -17.87 15.96 -27.20
C GLU A 198 -17.36 14.50 -27.30
N GLU A 199 -18.12 13.57 -27.90
CA GLU A 199 -18.39 13.28 -29.34
C GLU A 199 -17.37 12.36 -30.04
N ASP A 200 -17.95 11.40 -30.76
CA ASP A 200 -17.38 10.23 -31.43
C ASP A 200 -16.34 10.54 -32.52
N THR A 201 -15.40 9.60 -32.76
CA THR A 201 -14.99 9.18 -34.12
C THR A 201 -14.09 7.93 -34.10
N GLU A 202 -14.30 7.05 -35.09
CA GLU A 202 -13.68 5.74 -35.30
C GLU A 202 -12.37 5.79 -36.13
N GLU A 203 -11.74 4.60 -36.27
CA GLU A 203 -10.71 4.14 -37.25
C GLU A 203 -9.22 4.41 -36.91
N GLU A 204 -8.20 3.59 -37.22
CA GLU A 204 -7.98 2.20 -37.70
C GLU A 204 -6.47 1.86 -37.47
N GLU A 205 -6.08 0.58 -37.42
CA GLU A 205 -4.66 0.12 -37.30
C GLU A 205 -3.86 0.21 -38.61
N PRO A 206 -2.50 0.14 -38.55
CA PRO A 206 -1.86 -0.95 -39.29
C PRO A 206 -0.60 -1.60 -38.66
N SER A 207 -0.27 -2.73 -39.28
CA SER A 207 0.59 -3.85 -38.89
C SER A 207 2.11 -3.75 -39.20
N ASN A 208 2.88 -4.59 -38.46
CA ASN A 208 3.87 -5.59 -38.96
C ASN A 208 5.35 -5.48 -38.50
N ASN A 209 5.89 -6.71 -38.36
CA ASN A 209 7.11 -7.30 -37.80
C ASN A 209 8.49 -6.70 -38.12
N ASN A 210 9.42 -6.86 -37.16
CA ASN A 210 10.59 -7.73 -37.32
C ASN A 210 11.27 -8.13 -36.00
N ARG A 211 11.58 -9.43 -35.86
CA ARG A 211 12.31 -10.10 -34.75
C ARG A 211 13.78 -10.32 -35.14
N LYS A 212 14.75 -10.13 -34.23
CA LYS A 212 15.70 -11.20 -33.81
C LYS A 212 16.60 -10.86 -32.59
N ILE A 213 16.32 -11.57 -31.48
CA ILE A 213 17.20 -12.27 -30.51
C ILE A 213 18.32 -11.50 -29.77
N GLU A 214 18.12 -11.33 -28.45
CA GLU A 214 19.16 -11.56 -27.44
C GLU A 214 18.54 -12.23 -26.19
N LYS A 215 19.31 -13.07 -25.50
CA LYS A 215 18.87 -14.18 -24.64
C LYS A 215 18.86 -13.83 -23.14
N LEU A 216 17.98 -14.52 -22.39
CA LEU A 216 18.01 -14.83 -20.94
C LEU A 216 17.56 -13.78 -19.90
N ILE A 217 16.35 -13.22 -20.05
CA ILE A 217 15.49 -12.74 -18.95
C ILE A 217 14.02 -12.98 -19.38
N PRO A 218 13.10 -13.52 -18.55
CA PRO A 218 11.70 -13.69 -18.97
C PRO A 218 11.05 -12.32 -19.27
N PRO A 219 10.33 -12.14 -20.40
CA PRO A 219 9.74 -10.86 -20.74
C PRO A 219 8.54 -10.53 -19.83
N PRO A 220 8.26 -9.23 -19.58
CA PRO A 220 7.02 -8.83 -18.92
C PRO A 220 5.82 -9.23 -19.79
N ILE A 221 4.86 -9.91 -19.18
CA ILE A 221 3.61 -10.34 -19.82
C ILE A 221 2.82 -9.08 -20.17
N LYS A 222 2.52 -8.86 -21.46
CA LYS A 222 1.64 -7.78 -21.89
C LYS A 222 0.21 -8.06 -21.38
N PRO A 223 -0.53 -7.05 -20.89
CA PRO A 223 -1.92 -7.24 -20.55
C PRO A 223 -2.71 -7.63 -21.81
N ARG A 224 -3.41 -8.76 -21.74
CA ARG A 224 -4.38 -9.17 -22.76
C ARG A 224 -5.66 -8.37 -22.54
N ARG A 225 -6.27 -7.85 -23.61
CA ARG A 225 -7.64 -7.30 -23.54
C ARG A 225 -8.56 -8.37 -22.98
N VAL A 226 -9.19 -8.08 -21.84
CA VAL A 226 -10.18 -8.95 -21.20
C VAL A 226 -11.55 -8.54 -21.76
N SER A 227 -12.24 -9.50 -22.37
CA SER A 227 -13.65 -9.38 -22.74
C SER A 227 -14.53 -9.31 -21.48
N PRO A 228 -15.62 -8.54 -21.45
CA PRO A 228 -16.42 -8.37 -20.24
C PRO A 228 -17.16 -9.67 -19.90
N GLY A 229 -16.84 -10.25 -18.74
CA GLY A 229 -17.40 -11.51 -18.28
C GLY A 229 -17.60 -11.54 -16.76
N ARG A 230 -18.86 -11.25 -16.37
CA ARG A 230 -19.58 -11.51 -15.10
C ARG A 230 -18.79 -11.43 -13.78
N ASP A 231 -19.09 -10.38 -13.02
CA ASP A 231 -18.77 -10.22 -11.60
C ASP A 231 -19.27 -11.38 -10.74
N VAL A 232 -18.36 -12.05 -10.05
CA VAL A 232 -18.69 -13.07 -9.02
C VAL A 232 -18.04 -12.79 -7.67
N CYS A 233 -17.39 -11.63 -7.46
CA CYS A 233 -17.05 -11.22 -6.11
C CYS A 233 -17.20 -9.71 -5.91
N GLY A 234 -17.86 -9.31 -4.82
CA GLY A 234 -18.15 -7.92 -4.46
C GLY A 234 -16.92 -7.07 -4.10
N ILE A 235 -15.71 -7.49 -4.51
CA ILE A 235 -14.46 -6.73 -4.32
C ILE A 235 -14.47 -5.43 -5.16
N HIS A 236 -15.17 -5.42 -6.30
CA HIS A 236 -15.34 -4.21 -7.13
C HIS A 236 -16.30 -3.16 -6.52
N ASN A 237 -17.33 -3.60 -5.77
CA ASN A 237 -18.37 -2.69 -5.26
C ASN A 237 -17.91 -1.81 -4.09
N ASP A 238 -16.89 -2.22 -3.33
CA ASP A 238 -16.33 -1.37 -2.26
C ASP A 238 -15.39 -0.27 -2.82
N ILE A 239 -14.97 -0.38 -4.08
CA ILE A 239 -14.15 0.63 -4.77
C ILE A 239 -15.03 1.69 -5.47
N GLN A 240 -16.24 1.34 -5.93
CA GLN A 240 -17.10 2.24 -6.70
C GLN A 240 -18.10 3.08 -5.86
N ARG A 241 -18.23 2.84 -4.55
CA ARG A 241 -19.31 3.44 -3.72
C ARG A 241 -19.02 4.84 -3.15
N VAL A 242 -18.25 5.68 -3.86
CA VAL A 242 -17.89 7.05 -3.43
C VAL A 242 -18.67 8.14 -4.20
N GLY A 243 -19.57 7.77 -5.11
CA GLY A 243 -20.38 8.70 -5.90
C GLY A 243 -21.87 8.69 -5.58
N GLU A 244 -22.29 9.00 -4.34
CA GLU A 244 -23.71 9.31 -4.08
C GLU A 244 -23.89 10.69 -3.40
N LYS A 245 -24.38 11.60 -4.25
CA LYS A 245 -25.04 12.89 -4.06
C LYS A 245 -25.22 13.38 -2.61
N VAL A 246 -24.54 14.48 -2.28
CA VAL A 246 -24.99 15.43 -1.25
C VAL A 246 -25.96 16.40 -1.91
N THR A 247 -27.25 16.26 -1.59
CA THR A 247 -28.27 17.26 -1.90
C THR A 247 -28.05 18.46 -0.98
N LEU A 248 -27.67 19.60 -1.56
CA LEU A 248 -27.73 20.90 -0.89
C LEU A 248 -29.20 21.24 -0.62
N ILE A 249 -29.56 21.42 0.65
CA ILE A 249 -30.75 22.18 1.03
C ILE A 249 -30.25 23.56 1.47
N LEU A 250 -30.88 24.57 0.85
CA LEU A 250 -30.66 26.01 0.93
C LEU A 250 -30.42 26.56 2.34
#